data_AF-A0A9D5F1D4-F1
#
_entry.id   AF-A0A9D5F1D4-F1
#
_cell.length_a   1.000
_cell.length_b   1.000
_cell.length_c   1.000
_cell.angle_alpha   90.00
_cell.angle_beta   90.00
_cell.angle_gamma   90.00
#
_symmetry.space_group_name_H-M   'P 1'
#
loop_
_entity.id
_entity.type
_entity.pdbx_description
1 polymer ?
#
loop_
_entity_poly.entity_id
_entity_poly.type
_entity_poly.pdbx_seq_one_letter_code
_entity_poly.pdbx_strand_id
1 'polypeptide(L)' 'MPLEVFKSSDSLTMGVELELQLVNTYDLDLSSSANDLLELLKRKPFPGVVTPEMTQSMIEIAT' A
#
# COMPACT_ATOMS: atom_id res chain seq x y z
N MET A 1 -16.04 16.00 17.34
CA MET A 1 -15.26 17.06 16.66
C MET A 1 -15.95 17.37 15.35
N PRO A 2 -16.00 18.64 14.90
CA PRO A 2 -16.53 18.95 13.58
C PRO A 2 -15.62 18.40 12.48
N LEU A 3 -16.18 18.15 11.30
CA LEU A 3 -15.41 17.78 10.11
C LEU A 3 -14.52 18.95 9.66
N GLU A 4 -13.44 18.61 8.97
CA GLU A 4 -12.56 19.61 8.36
C GLU A 4 -13.24 20.32 7.18
N VAL A 5 -12.70 21.47 6.79
CA VAL A 5 -13.15 22.23 5.61
C VAL A 5 -12.82 21.45 4.34
N PHE A 6 -13.77 21.40 3.39
CA PHE A 6 -13.56 20.74 2.10
C PHE A 6 -12.38 21.37 1.35
N LYS A 7 -11.37 20.56 1.04
CA LYS A 7 -10.14 21.02 0.38
C LYS A 7 -10.36 21.12 -1.13
N SER A 8 -9.98 22.25 -1.73
CA SER A 8 -9.97 22.40 -3.19
C SER A 8 -8.87 21.54 -3.81
N SER A 9 -9.20 20.78 -4.85
CA SER A 9 -8.27 19.98 -5.63
C SER A 9 -8.27 20.42 -7.10
N ASP A 10 -7.19 20.17 -7.82
CA ASP A 10 -7.14 20.45 -9.26
C ASP A 10 -8.14 19.55 -10.00
N SER A 11 -8.84 20.12 -10.98
CA SER A 11 -9.88 19.40 -11.72
C SER A 11 -9.32 18.19 -12.45
N LEU A 12 -10.09 17.10 -12.46
CA LEU A 12 -9.79 15.85 -13.17
C LEU A 12 -8.54 15.10 -12.65
N THR A 13 -8.12 15.36 -11.42
CA THR A 13 -7.09 14.55 -10.73
C THR A 13 -7.68 13.27 -10.14
N MET A 14 -6.85 12.23 -10.01
CA MET A 14 -7.24 10.93 -9.47
C MET A 14 -6.09 10.37 -8.63
N GLY A 15 -6.40 9.91 -7.43
CA GLY A 15 -5.53 9.05 -6.63
C GLY A 15 -6.03 7.61 -6.76
N VAL A 16 -5.10 6.66 -6.83
CA VAL A 16 -5.40 5.22 -6.88
C VAL A 16 -4.66 4.54 -5.76
N GLU A 17 -5.37 3.69 -5.03
CA GLU A 17 -4.84 2.84 -3.96
C GLU A 17 -5.17 1.39 -4.27
N LEU A 18 -4.20 0.51 -4.10
CA LEU A 18 -4.31 -0.93 -4.32
C LEU A 18 -3.84 -1.69 -3.09
N GLU A 19 -4.76 -2.41 -2.45
CA GLU A 19 -4.42 -3.40 -1.42
C GLU A 19 -4.10 -4.74 -2.08
N LEU A 20 -2.88 -5.24 -1.85
CA LEU A 20 -2.37 -6.47 -2.44
C LEU A 20 -2.14 -7.52 -1.37
N GLN A 21 -2.60 -8.74 -1.64
CA GLN A 21 -2.34 -9.91 -0.80
C GLN A 21 -1.01 -10.57 -1.16
N LEU A 22 -0.21 -10.83 -0.14
CA LEU A 22 1.02 -11.60 -0.24
C LEU A 22 0.71 -13.07 -0.04
N VAL A 23 0.94 -13.87 -1.07
CA VAL A 23 0.79 -15.32 -1.04
C VAL A 23 2.16 -15.99 -1.15
N ASN A 24 2.35 -17.10 -0.44
CA ASN A 24 3.55 -17.90 -0.59
C ASN A 24 3.44 -18.83 -1.81
N THR A 25 4.56 -19.24 -2.39
CA THR A 25 4.57 -20.05 -3.62
C THR A 25 4.50 -21.56 -3.38
N TYR A 26 4.52 -22.01 -2.12
CA TYR A 26 4.50 -23.44 -1.78
C TYR A 26 3.08 -23.99 -1.82
N ASP A 27 2.13 -23.29 -1.20
CA ASP A 27 0.72 -23.71 -1.10
C ASP A 27 -0.30 -22.62 -1.46
N LEU A 28 0.17 -21.41 -1.83
CA LEU A 28 -0.66 -20.25 -2.16
C LEU A 28 -1.44 -19.65 -0.98
N ASP A 29 -1.10 -20.02 0.26
CA ASP A 29 -1.65 -19.37 1.45
C ASP A 29 -1.04 -17.99 1.69
N LEU A 30 -1.78 -17.17 2.45
CA LEU A 30 -1.33 -15.85 2.88
C LEU A 30 -0.01 -15.94 3.65
N SER A 31 0.95 -15.11 3.25
CA SER A 31 2.28 -15.03 3.83
C SER A 31 2.39 -13.81 4.75
N SER A 32 2.87 -13.99 5.97
CA SER A 32 3.14 -12.90 6.91
C SER A 32 4.48 -12.20 6.63
N SER A 33 4.71 -11.79 5.37
CA SER A 33 5.99 -11.26 4.87
C SER A 33 5.98 -9.78 4.48
N ALA A 34 4.91 -9.04 4.81
CA ALA A 34 4.78 -7.63 4.43
C ALA A 34 5.95 -6.75 4.90
N ASN A 35 6.38 -6.90 6.16
CA ASN A 35 7.48 -6.10 6.71
C ASN A 35 8.80 -6.35 5.98
N ASP A 36 9.10 -7.61 5.68
CA ASP A 36 10.32 -7.99 4.95
C ASP A 36 10.29 -7.42 3.54
N LEU A 37 9.15 -7.53 2.85
CA LEU A 37 8.97 -6.97 1.52
C LEU A 37 9.13 -5.44 1.51
N LEU A 38 8.55 -4.73 2.48
CA LEU A 38 8.69 -3.28 2.61
C LEU A 38 10.15 -2.88 2.83
N GLU A 39 10.90 -3.62 3.64
CA GLU A 39 12.33 -3.38 3.84
C GLU A 39 13.16 -3.64 2.57
N LEU A 40 12.78 -4.65 1.78
CA LEU A 40 13.39 -4.90 0.47
C LEU A 40 13.09 -3.77 -0.53
N LEU A 41 11.86 -3.26 -0.55
CA LEU A 41 11.45 -2.19 -1.46
C LEU A 41 12.20 -0.88 -1.22
N LYS A 42 12.56 -0.57 0.03
CA LYS A 42 13.38 0.61 0.37
C LYS A 42 14.77 0.61 -0.26
N ARG A 43 15.27 -0.55 -0.72
CA ARG A 43 16.63 -0.66 -1.27
C ARG A 43 16.79 0.03 -2.63
N LYS A 44 15.70 0.39 -3.31
CA LYS A 44 15.69 1.11 -4.58
C LYS A 44 14.52 2.09 -4.64
N PRO A 45 14.59 3.13 -5.50
CA PRO A 45 13.43 3.96 -5.77
C PRO A 45 12.25 3.12 -6.27
N PHE A 46 11.08 3.35 -5.70
CA PHE A 46 9.82 2.75 -6.11
C PHE A 46 8.87 3.87 -6.56
N PRO A 47 8.16 3.72 -7.70
CA PRO A 47 7.21 4.74 -8.15
C PRO A 47 5.94 4.72 -7.28
N GLY A 48 5.58 5.87 -6.69
CA GLY A 48 4.46 5.97 -5.77
C GLY A 48 4.85 5.69 -4.32
N VAL A 49 3.87 5.36 -3.49
CA VAL A 49 4.04 5.07 -2.07
C VAL A 49 3.68 3.62 -1.82
N VAL A 50 4.46 2.94 -0.99
CA VAL A 50 4.13 1.60 -0.49
C VAL A 50 4.08 1.62 1.03
N THR A 51 2.97 1.15 1.58
CA THR A 51 2.63 1.24 3.00
C THR A 51 2.26 -0.16 3.54
N PRO A 52 2.51 -0.43 4.84
CA PRO A 52 1.95 -1.59 5.48
C PRO A 52 0.43 -1.43 5.61
N GLU A 53 -0.31 -2.50 5.35
CA GLU A 53 -1.73 -2.59 5.65
C GLU A 53 -1.94 -3.15 7.07
N MET A 54 -3.17 -3.16 7.60
CA MET A 54 -3.48 -3.69 8.94
C MET A 54 -3.03 -5.14 9.17
N THR A 55 -2.90 -5.96 8.11
CA THR A 55 -2.47 -7.36 8.21
C THR A 55 -1.03 -7.55 7.72
N GLN A 56 -0.31 -8.51 8.30
CA GLN A 56 1.06 -8.83 7.88
C GLN A 56 1.15 -9.54 6.52
N SER A 57 0.02 -9.85 5.91
CA SER A 57 -0.08 -10.48 4.59
C SER A 57 -0.59 -9.55 3.50
N MET A 58 -0.68 -8.25 3.79
CA MET A 58 -1.10 -7.26 2.80
C MET A 58 -0.17 -6.06 2.79
N ILE A 59 -0.07 -5.44 1.62
CA ILE A 59 0.58 -4.14 1.42
C ILE A 59 -0.36 -3.24 0.61
N GLU A 60 -0.23 -1.95 0.77
CA GLU A 60 -0.91 -0.95 -0.06
C GLU A 60 0.10 -0.29 -0.99
N ILE A 61 -0.32 -0.03 -2.24
CA ILE A 61 0.42 0.79 -3.20
C ILE A 61 -0.47 1.95 -3.65
N ALA A 62 0.06 3.18 -3.56
CA ALA A 62 -0.66 4.40 -3.88
C ALA A 62 0.11 5.32 -4.85
N THR A 63 -0.63 6.10 -5.66
CA THR A 63 -0.09 7.09 -6.63
C THR A 63 -0.44 8.53 -6.27
#